data_AF-A0A7Y4RVV8-F1
#
_entry.id   AF-A0A7Y4RVV8-F1
#
_cell.length_a   1.000
_cell.length_b   1.000
_cell.length_c   1.000
_cell.angle_alpha   90.00
_cell.angle_beta   90.00
_cell.angle_gamma   90.00
#
_symmetry.space_group_name_H-M   'P 1'
#
loop_
_entity.id
_entity.type
_entity.pdbx_description
1 polymer ?
#
loop_
_entity_poly.entity_id
_entity_poly.type
_entity_poly.pdbx_seq_one_letter_code
_entity_poly.pdbx_strand_id
1 'polypeptide(L)' 'MREVTAELERYHAVRFTLADTRLGQETLSGTFNSDDTNPFLHAIEHVLPVQARRNGEHIHLRRSLRRA' A
#
# COMPACT_ATOMS: atom_id res chain seq x y z
N MET A 1 2.02 -1.09 8.24
CA MET A 1 2.01 -0.67 6.83
C MET A 1 3.39 -0.21 6.39
N ARG A 2 4.02 0.72 7.13
CA ARG A 2 5.31 1.34 6.75
C ARG A 2 6.41 0.31 6.44
N GLU A 3 6.55 -0.70 7.29
CA GLU A 3 7.54 -1.78 7.10
C GLU A 3 7.26 -2.59 5.82
N VAL A 4 6.00 -2.95 5.57
CA VAL A 4 5.61 -3.70 4.37
C VAL A 4 5.87 -2.90 3.10
N THR A 5 5.52 -1.59 3.08
CA THR A 5 5.80 -0.74 1.92
C THR A 5 7.30 -0.59 1.69
N ALA A 6 8.10 -0.43 2.75
CA ALA A 6 9.56 -0.35 2.63
C ALA A 6 10.16 -1.66 2.11
N GLU A 7 9.60 -2.80 2.49
CA GLU A 7 10.02 -4.10 1.98
C GLU A 7 9.70 -4.25 0.49
N LEU A 8 8.55 -3.78 0.02
CA LEU A 8 8.22 -3.79 -1.41
C LEU A 8 9.14 -2.86 -2.21
N GLU A 9 9.51 -1.69 -1.69
CA GLU A 9 10.51 -0.81 -2.32
C GLU A 9 11.90 -1.47 -2.43
N ARG A 10 12.22 -2.44 -1.57
CA ARG A 10 13.50 -3.16 -1.64
C ARG A 10 13.57 -4.09 -2.84
N TYR A 11 12.44 -4.62 -3.29
CA TYR A 11 12.33 -5.57 -4.40
C TYR A 11 11.90 -4.92 -5.71
N HIS A 12 11.32 -3.71 -5.66
CA HIS A 12 10.75 -3.03 -6.82
C HIS A 12 11.28 -1.61 -6.94
N ALA A 13 11.50 -1.14 -8.17
CA ALA A 13 11.74 0.27 -8.48
C ALA A 13 10.43 1.07 -8.35
N VAL A 14 9.90 1.14 -7.13
CA VAL A 14 8.72 1.93 -6.78
C VAL A 14 9.00 2.71 -5.52
N ARG A 15 8.21 3.75 -5.28
CA ARG A 15 8.25 4.54 -4.06
C ARG A 15 6.85 4.82 -3.53
N PHE A 16 6.61 4.45 -2.30
CA PHE A 16 5.37 4.65 -1.60
C PHE A 16 5.35 6.01 -0.89
N THR A 17 4.23 6.70 -1.02
CA THR A 17 3.90 7.85 -0.19
C THR A 17 2.60 7.57 0.54
N LEU A 18 2.65 7.62 1.88
CA LEU A 18 1.47 7.51 2.73
C LEU A 18 0.91 8.92 2.96
N ALA A 19 -0.30 9.19 2.46
CA ALA A 19 -0.96 10.49 2.59
C ALA A 19 -1.31 10.84 4.05
N ASP A 20 -1.50 9.81 4.88
CA ASP A 20 -1.83 9.91 6.30
C ASP A 20 -0.74 9.17 7.11
N THR A 21 -0.07 9.86 8.03
CA THR A 21 0.98 9.25 8.87
C THR A 21 0.45 8.15 9.77
N ARG A 22 -0.83 8.21 10.17
CA ARG A 22 -1.50 7.17 10.96
C ARG A 22 -1.65 5.87 10.18
N LEU A 23 -1.82 5.95 8.85
CA LEU A 23 -1.84 4.76 7.99
C LEU A 23 -0.52 3.99 8.07
N GLY A 24 0.60 4.70 8.24
CA GLY A 24 1.91 4.07 8.40
C GLY A 24 2.05 3.25 9.69
N GLN A 25 1.29 3.61 10.72
CA GLN A 25 1.30 3.00 12.05
C GLN A 25 0.34 1.81 12.17
N GLU A 26 -0.54 1.58 11.19
CA GLU A 26 -1.45 0.44 11.21
C GLU A 26 -0.71 -0.88 11.00
N THR A 27 -1.08 -1.90 11.76
CA THR A 27 -0.61 -3.26 11.55
C THR A 27 -1.26 -3.84 10.31
N LEU A 28 -0.45 -4.40 9.40
CA LEU A 28 -0.93 -5.17 8.26
C LEU A 28 -0.47 -6.61 8.45
N SER A 29 -1.42 -7.53 8.51
CA SER A 29 -1.16 -8.96 8.65
C SER A 29 -1.66 -9.69 7.41
N GLY A 30 -0.83 -10.57 6.86
CA GLY A 30 -1.16 -11.36 5.68
C GLY A 30 0.10 -11.90 5.01
N THR A 31 -0.10 -12.77 4.02
CA THR A 31 0.97 -13.25 3.15
C THR A 31 0.79 -12.60 1.79
N PHE A 32 1.83 -11.93 1.30
CA PHE A 32 1.83 -11.24 0.02
C PHE A 32 3.04 -11.71 -0.78
N ASN A 33 2.85 -11.94 -2.08
CA ASN A 33 3.96 -12.21 -2.96
C ASN A 33 4.77 -10.92 -3.16
N SER A 34 6.07 -10.96 -2.86
CA SER A 34 6.97 -9.83 -3.03
C SER A 34 7.39 -9.59 -4.47
N ASP A 35 7.12 -10.49 -5.42
CA ASP A 35 7.57 -10.38 -6.82
C ASP A 35 6.65 -9.53 -7.70
N ASP A 36 5.44 -9.21 -7.22
CA ASP A 36 4.51 -8.31 -7.90
C ASP A 36 3.80 -7.42 -6.89
N THR A 37 3.92 -6.12 -7.08
CA THR A 37 3.27 -5.13 -6.21
C THR A 37 1.75 -5.06 -6.45
N ASN A 38 1.24 -5.41 -7.64
CA ASN A 38 -0.17 -5.21 -7.99
C ASN A 38 -1.15 -6.05 -7.15
N PRO A 39 -0.92 -7.36 -6.91
CA PRO A 39 -1.76 -8.15 -6.01
C PRO A 39 -1.85 -7.56 -4.60
N PHE A 40 -0.74 -7.04 -4.08
CA PHE A 40 -0.71 -6.34 -2.80
C PHE A 40 -1.60 -5.09 -2.82
N LEU A 41 -1.46 -4.22 -3.83
CA LEU A 41 -2.28 -3.01 -3.95
C LEU A 41 -3.78 -3.34 -4.03
N HIS A 42 -4.14 -4.32 -4.86
CA HIS A 42 -5.53 -4.74 -4.98
C HIS A 42 -6.07 -5.29 -3.66
N ALA A 43 -5.29 -6.09 -2.94
CA ALA A 43 -5.70 -6.66 -1.66
C ALA A 43 -5.93 -5.57 -0.60
N ILE A 44 -5.03 -4.59 -0.47
CA ILE A 44 -5.20 -3.53 0.54
C ILE A 44 -6.38 -2.61 0.22
N GLU A 45 -6.70 -2.37 -1.06
CA GLU A 45 -7.90 -1.60 -1.43
C GLU A 45 -9.20 -2.36 -1.16
N HIS A 46 -9.17 -3.70 -1.23
CA HIS A 46 -10.34 -4.53 -0.96
C HIS A 46 -10.61 -4.73 0.53
N VAL A 47 -9.57 -4.87 1.34
CA VAL A 47 -9.68 -5.21 2.77
C VAL A 47 -9.67 -3.98 3.67
N LEU A 48 -8.90 -2.95 3.31
CA LEU A 48 -8.74 -1.73 4.10
C LEU A 48 -9.46 -0.56 3.45
N PRO A 49 -9.89 0.46 4.23
CA PRO A 49 -10.39 1.72 3.68
C PRO A 49 -9.22 2.56 3.15
N VAL A 50 -8.52 2.03 2.16
CA VAL A 50 -7.34 2.62 1.51
C VAL A 50 -7.59 2.64 0.02
N GLN A 51 -7.04 3.63 -0.65
CA GLN A 51 -6.94 3.69 -2.10
C GLN A 51 -5.46 3.85 -2.47
N ALA A 52 -5.03 3.08 -3.45
CA ALA A 52 -3.72 3.16 -4.07
C ALA A 52 -3.83 3.88 -5.42
N ARG A 53 -2.95 4.84 -5.66
CA ARG A 53 -2.82 5.49 -6.97
C ARG A 53 -1.38 5.38 -7.43
N ARG A 54 -1.18 4.73 -8.59
CA ARG A 54 0.13 4.59 -9.21
C ARG A 54 0.33 5.64 -10.30
N ASN A 55 1.47 6.29 -10.28
CA ASN A 55 1.95 7.18 -11.34
C ASN A 55 3.41 6.81 -11.65
N GLY A 56 3.60 5.96 -12.65
CA GLY A 56 4.90 5.35 -12.94
C GLY A 56 5.40 4.52 -11.75
N GLU A 57 6.54 4.93 -11.21
CA GLU A 57 7.19 4.31 -10.05
C GLU A 57 6.64 4.83 -8.71
N HIS A 58 5.88 5.91 -8.71
CA HIS A 58 5.32 6.46 -7.47
C HIS A 58 3.95 5.86 -7.16
N ILE A 59 3.79 5.32 -5.95
CA ILE A 59 2.53 4.78 -5.44
C ILE A 59 2.08 5.63 -4.26
N HIS A 60 0.92 6.26 -4.39
CA HIS A 60 0.33 7.09 -3.36
C HIS A 60 -0.80 6.32 -2.66
N LEU A 61 -0.64 6.05 -1.36
CA LEU A 61 -1.65 5.41 -0.53
C LEU A 61 -2.39 6.46 0.29
N ARG A 62 -3.71 6.52 0.15
CA ARG A 62 -4.57 7.43 0.90
C ARG A 62 -5.72 6.67 1.53
N ARG A 63 -6.29 7.17 2.64
CA ARG A 63 -7.55 6.61 3.13
C ARG A 63 -8.66 6.84 2.10
N SER A 64 -9.48 5.82 1.89
CA SER A 64 -10.74 5.94 1.17
C SER A 64 -11.86 6.13 2.20
N LEU A 65 -12.79 7.04 1.90
CA LEU A 65 -14.06 7.08 2.62
C LEU A 65 -14.82 5.83 2.19
N ARG A 66 -15.06 4.88 3.10
CA ARG A 66 -16.03 3.81 2.82
C ARG A 66 -17.37 4.51 2.55
N ARG A 67 -17.88 4.42 1.32
CA ARG A 67 -19.30 4.65 1.12
C ARG A 67 -20.00 3.50 1.83
N ALA A 68 -20.77 3.84 2.86
CA ALA A 68 -21.71 2.94 3.52
C ALA A 68 -22.76 2.46 2.51
#